data_AF-A0A2M7F9V3-F1
#
_entry.id   AF-A0A2M7F9V3-F1
#
_cell.length_a   1.000
_cell.length_b   1.000
_cell.length_c   1.000
_cell.angle_alpha   90.00
_cell.angle_beta   90.00
_cell.angle_gamma   90.00
#
_symmetry.space_group_name_H-M   'P 1'
#
loop_
_entity.id
_entity.type
_entity.pdbx_description
1 polymer ?
#
loop_
_entity_poly.entity_id
_entity_poly.type
_entity_poly.pdbx_seq_one_letter_code
_entity_poly.pdbx_strand_id
1 'polypeptide(L)'
;CGCYHFFFPSEKIFRGPKTELFREDAFVPQWLPPYEPGSRLSVRIGTRRHWVERIHYTGFSAGTPITYTLLPYDVLESLPRDSGRNESIFSPEGIVKGETERPERFLFFPAGIPDIGSMRQRGHHGTALIGERTFDDPRLFEEFFFLRK
;
A
#
# COMPACT_ATOMS: atom_id res chain seq x y z
N CYS A 1 7.16 0.40 3.23
CA CYS A 1 7.84 1.32 4.16
C CYS A 1 7.01 2.60 4.27
N GLY A 2 7.18 3.37 5.35
CA GLY A 2 6.45 4.63 5.55
C GLY A 2 6.59 5.65 4.41
N CYS A 3 7.72 5.63 3.68
CA CYS A 3 8.00 6.55 2.56
C CYS A 3 6.97 6.50 1.42
N TYR A 4 6.20 5.42 1.31
CA TYR A 4 5.22 5.19 0.24
C TYR A 4 3.83 4.81 0.79
N HIS A 5 3.54 5.21 2.02
CA HIS A 5 2.24 4.96 2.66
C HIS A 5 1.33 6.20 2.49
N PHE A 6 0.28 6.06 1.68
CA PHE A 6 -0.64 7.15 1.35
C PHE A 6 -2.02 6.90 1.94
N PHE A 7 -2.66 7.97 2.41
CA PHE A 7 -4.05 7.95 2.88
C PHE A 7 -4.96 8.65 1.87
N PHE A 8 -6.10 8.01 1.59
CA PHE A 8 -7.20 8.59 0.82
C PHE A 8 -8.48 8.57 1.69
N PRO A 9 -8.59 9.47 2.69
CA PRO A 9 -9.71 9.50 3.62
C PRO A 9 -10.97 10.10 2.97
N SER A 10 -12.15 9.78 3.52
CA SER A 10 -13.41 10.43 3.13
C SER A 10 -13.72 11.62 4.03
N GLU A 11 -14.02 12.78 3.43
CA GLU A 11 -14.46 13.97 4.17
C GLU A 11 -15.81 13.78 4.89
N LYS A 12 -16.58 12.76 4.50
CA LYS A 12 -17.83 12.39 5.19
C LYS A 12 -17.57 11.79 6.58
N ILE A 13 -16.42 11.15 6.76
CA ILE A 13 -16.07 10.40 7.99
C ILE A 13 -15.02 11.16 8.79
N PHE A 14 -14.09 11.84 8.14
CA PHE A 14 -12.95 12.49 8.80
C PHE A 14 -12.94 14.00 8.56
N ARG A 15 -12.54 14.77 9.59
CA ARG A 15 -12.40 16.23 9.51
C ARG A 15 -11.03 16.65 8.99
N GLY A 16 -9.99 15.84 9.24
CA GLY A 16 -8.62 16.17 8.88
C GLY A 16 -7.61 15.25 9.56
N PRO A 17 -6.35 15.25 9.11
CA PRO A 17 -5.28 14.51 9.73
C PRO A 17 -4.96 15.07 11.12
N LYS A 18 -4.44 14.21 11.98
CA LYS A 18 -3.81 14.53 13.26
C LYS A 18 -2.33 14.80 13.01
N THR A 19 -1.78 15.72 13.79
CA THR A 19 -0.34 15.96 13.87
C THR A 19 0.09 15.71 15.30
N GLU A 20 1.07 14.83 15.48
CA GLU A 20 1.59 14.44 16.79
C GLU A 20 3.12 14.52 16.78
N LEU A 21 3.71 14.94 17.90
CA LEU A 21 5.16 15.04 18.02
C LEU A 21 5.78 13.64 17.94
N PHE A 22 6.89 13.51 17.21
CA PHE A 22 7.62 12.25 17.00
C PHE A 22 6.84 11.14 16.26
N ARG A 23 5.80 11.50 15.51
CA ARG A 23 5.12 10.63 14.55
C ARG A 23 5.16 11.28 13.17
N GLU A 24 5.27 10.48 12.11
CA GLU A 24 5.09 10.99 10.76
C GLU A 24 3.62 11.34 10.54
N ASP A 25 3.35 12.51 9.93
CA ASP A 25 1.99 12.91 9.58
C ASP A 25 1.39 11.99 8.51
N ALA A 26 0.05 11.88 8.48
CA ALA A 26 -0.64 11.21 7.39
C ALA A 26 -0.42 11.99 6.08
N PHE A 27 0.26 11.36 5.12
CA PHE A 27 0.37 11.93 3.78
C PHE A 27 -0.92 11.67 3.00
N VAL A 28 -1.68 12.74 2.76
CA VAL A 28 -2.97 12.74 2.05
C VAL A 28 -2.81 13.42 0.69
N PRO A 29 -2.45 12.69 -0.38
CA PRO A 29 -2.32 13.30 -1.71
C PRO A 29 -3.67 13.71 -2.30
N GLN A 30 -4.77 13.10 -1.86
CA GLN A 30 -6.13 13.38 -2.32
C GLN A 30 -7.17 12.89 -1.30
N TRP A 31 -8.22 13.67 -1.06
CA TRP A 31 -9.44 13.17 -0.42
C TRP A 31 -10.23 12.26 -1.36
N LEU A 32 -10.96 11.29 -0.82
CA LEU A 32 -11.88 10.51 -1.64
C LEU A 32 -12.91 11.44 -2.31
N PRO A 33 -13.06 11.36 -3.65
CA PRO A 33 -14.09 12.14 -4.32
C PRO A 33 -15.49 11.71 -3.85
N PRO A 34 -16.53 12.53 -4.08
CA PRO A 34 -17.90 12.12 -3.80
C PRO A 34 -18.28 10.85 -4.56
N TYR A 35 -18.86 9.88 -3.86
CA TYR A 35 -19.43 8.68 -4.47
C TYR A 35 -20.79 8.99 -5.09
N GLU A 36 -20.96 8.61 -6.36
CA GLU A 36 -22.24 8.63 -7.07
C GLU A 36 -22.78 7.19 -7.19
N PRO A 37 -24.06 6.94 -6.85
CA PRO A 37 -24.66 5.61 -7.03
C PRO A 37 -24.48 5.09 -8.46
N GLY A 38 -24.08 3.83 -8.60
CA GLY A 38 -23.80 3.22 -9.90
C GLY A 38 -22.42 3.55 -10.50
N SER A 39 -21.61 4.37 -9.83
CA SER A 39 -20.20 4.54 -10.19
C SER A 39 -19.31 3.44 -9.58
N ARG A 40 -18.12 3.24 -10.16
CA ARG A 40 -17.10 2.30 -9.67
C ARG A 40 -15.83 3.04 -9.30
N LEU A 41 -15.20 2.63 -8.19
CA LEU A 41 -13.89 3.14 -7.79
C LEU A 41 -12.84 2.74 -8.84
N SER A 42 -12.11 3.74 -9.33
CA SER A 42 -11.02 3.60 -10.28
C SER A 42 -9.73 4.15 -9.66
N VAL A 43 -8.66 3.35 -9.77
CA VAL A 43 -7.33 3.66 -9.26
C VAL A 43 -6.41 3.88 -10.46
N ARG A 44 -5.85 5.09 -10.57
CA ARG A 44 -4.82 5.37 -11.57
C ARG A 44 -3.46 5.03 -10.98
N ILE A 45 -2.74 4.15 -11.66
CA ILE A 45 -1.40 3.70 -11.27
C ILE A 45 -0.38 4.27 -12.25
N GLY A 46 0.67 4.88 -11.72
CA GLY A 46 1.74 5.48 -12.51
C GLY A 46 2.60 4.44 -13.21
N THR A 47 2.92 4.69 -14.48
CA THR A 47 3.79 3.81 -15.27
C THR A 47 5.19 3.70 -14.65
N ARG A 48 5.80 2.52 -14.71
CA ARG A 48 7.15 2.17 -14.22
C ARG A 48 7.30 2.15 -12.69
N ARG A 49 6.74 3.13 -11.97
CA ARG A 49 6.83 3.20 -10.49
C ARG A 49 5.71 2.43 -9.80
N HIS A 50 4.59 2.22 -10.49
CA HIS A 50 3.41 1.50 -9.98
C HIS A 50 2.83 2.10 -8.69
N TRP A 51 2.99 3.41 -8.47
CA TRP A 51 2.35 4.10 -7.35
C TRP A 51 0.94 4.53 -7.70
N VAL A 52 0.08 4.62 -6.70
CA VAL A 52 -1.25 5.23 -6.85
C VAL A 52 -1.09 6.73 -7.07
N GLU A 53 -1.52 7.21 -8.24
CA GLU A 53 -1.45 8.63 -8.62
C GLU A 53 -2.79 9.34 -8.43
N ARG A 54 -3.91 8.62 -8.50
CA ARG A 54 -5.24 9.21 -8.32
C ARG A 54 -6.30 8.17 -7.98
N ILE A 55 -7.25 8.58 -7.18
CA ILE A 55 -8.50 7.86 -6.93
C ILE A 55 -9.66 8.68 -7.52
N HIS A 56 -10.52 8.03 -8.30
CA HIS A 56 -11.71 8.65 -8.88
C HIS A 56 -12.83 7.64 -9.04
N TYR A 57 -14.06 8.12 -9.20
CA TYR A 57 -15.19 7.30 -9.58
C TYR A 57 -15.41 7.45 -11.08
N THR A 58 -15.64 6.33 -11.75
CA THR A 58 -16.02 6.30 -13.17
C THR A 58 -17.40 5.68 -13.30
N GLY A 59 -18.16 6.09 -14.32
CA GLY A 59 -19.39 5.39 -14.68
C GLY A 59 -19.12 3.90 -14.86
N PHE A 60 -19.98 3.06 -14.27
CA PHE A 60 -19.87 1.62 -14.46
C PHE A 60 -20.50 1.23 -15.79
N SER A 61 -19.67 0.85 -16.76
CA SER A 61 -20.08 0.07 -17.92
C SER A 61 -19.83 -1.39 -17.60
N ALA A 62 -20.87 -2.22 -17.64
CA ALA A 62 -20.72 -3.66 -17.55
C ALA A 62 -20.01 -4.16 -18.81
N GLY A 63 -18.68 -4.22 -18.77
CA GLY A 63 -17.89 -4.92 -19.77
C GLY A 63 -18.14 -6.43 -19.71
N THR A 64 -17.55 -7.18 -20.64
CA THR A 64 -17.60 -8.64 -20.62
C THR A 64 -17.02 -9.16 -19.30
N PRO A 65 -17.78 -9.91 -18.49
CA PRO A 65 -17.28 -10.46 -17.25
C PRO A 65 -16.09 -11.39 -17.53
N ILE A 66 -15.00 -11.19 -16.80
CA ILE A 66 -13.87 -12.12 -16.79
C ILE A 66 -14.03 -12.99 -15.55
N THR A 67 -14.06 -14.30 -15.75
CA THR A 67 -14.09 -15.26 -14.63
C THR A 67 -12.66 -15.52 -14.18
N TYR A 68 -12.42 -15.34 -12.88
CA TYR A 68 -11.15 -15.70 -12.25
C TYR A 68 -11.39 -16.80 -11.21
N THR A 69 -10.39 -17.65 -11.01
CA THR A 69 -10.40 -18.64 -9.93
C THR A 69 -9.63 -18.06 -8.76
N LEU A 70 -10.23 -18.08 -7.57
CA LEU A 70 -9.52 -17.71 -6.35
C LEU A 70 -8.56 -18.84 -5.98
N LEU A 71 -7.30 -18.50 -5.81
CA LEU A 71 -6.26 -19.41 -5.36
C LEU A 71 -5.72 -18.96 -4.00
N PRO A 72 -5.19 -19.90 -3.19
CA PRO A 72 -4.40 -19.56 -2.02
C PRO A 72 -3.29 -18.59 -2.37
N TYR A 73 -3.03 -17.62 -1.50
CA TYR A 73 -2.15 -16.51 -1.82
C TYR A 73 -0.68 -16.93 -1.91
N ASP A 74 -0.27 -17.89 -1.10
CA ASP A 74 1.05 -18.53 -1.15
C ASP A 74 1.33 -19.17 -2.52
N VAL A 75 0.30 -19.68 -3.21
CA VAL A 75 0.41 -20.15 -4.60
C VAL A 75 0.65 -18.97 -5.56
N LEU A 76 -0.02 -17.84 -5.35
CA LEU A 76 0.13 -16.64 -6.18
C LEU A 76 1.49 -15.95 -6.02
N GLU A 77 2.12 -16.07 -4.85
CA GLU A 77 3.47 -15.55 -4.57
C GLU A 77 4.59 -16.49 -5.03
N SER A 78 4.24 -17.71 -5.44
CA SER A 78 5.16 -18.79 -5.84
C SER A 78 5.10 -19.01 -7.34
N LEU A 79 6.03 -18.41 -8.09
CA LEU A 79 6.04 -18.49 -9.56
C LEU A 79 6.70 -19.77 -10.07
N PRO A 80 6.15 -20.41 -11.12
CA PRO A 80 6.79 -21.54 -11.77
C PRO A 80 8.07 -21.10 -12.49
N ARG A 81 9.11 -21.93 -12.41
CA ARG A 81 10.37 -21.81 -13.15
C ARG A 81 10.43 -22.87 -14.24
N ASP A 82 11.21 -22.62 -15.29
CA ASP A 82 11.45 -23.56 -16.40
C ASP A 82 11.96 -24.94 -15.93
N SER A 83 12.60 -25.00 -14.75
CA SER A 83 13.05 -26.24 -14.11
C SER A 83 11.95 -27.12 -13.50
N GLY A 84 10.67 -26.75 -13.63
CA GLY A 84 9.55 -27.44 -12.99
C GLY A 84 9.45 -27.20 -11.47
N ARG A 85 10.29 -26.30 -10.94
CA ARG A 85 10.27 -25.86 -9.54
C ARG A 85 9.52 -24.56 -9.41
N ASN A 86 8.99 -24.34 -8.22
CA ASN A 86 8.37 -23.09 -7.84
C ASN A 86 9.34 -22.22 -7.04
N GLU A 87 9.25 -20.90 -7.20
CA GLU A 87 10.06 -19.97 -6.44
C GLU A 87 9.28 -18.69 -6.10
N SER A 88 9.39 -18.26 -4.84
CA SER A 88 8.92 -16.93 -4.45
C SER A 88 9.83 -15.84 -5.01
N ILE A 89 9.23 -14.72 -5.42
CA ILE A 89 9.98 -13.50 -5.76
C ILE A 89 10.55 -12.80 -4.52
N PHE A 90 10.10 -13.19 -3.31
CA PHE A 90 10.54 -12.64 -2.04
C PHE A 90 11.55 -13.55 -1.34
N SER A 91 12.45 -12.95 -0.54
CA SER A 91 13.36 -13.64 0.38
C SER A 91 12.60 -14.15 1.62
N PRO A 92 13.23 -14.97 2.49
CA PRO A 92 12.62 -15.37 3.77
C PRO A 92 12.20 -14.21 4.67
N GLU A 93 12.84 -13.05 4.54
CA GLU A 93 12.53 -11.81 5.25
C GLU A 93 11.36 -11.04 4.61
N GLY A 94 10.82 -11.54 3.50
CA GLY A 94 9.73 -10.93 2.75
C GLY A 94 10.18 -9.73 1.91
N ILE A 95 11.44 -9.68 1.45
CA ILE A 95 11.97 -8.60 0.61
C ILE A 95 12.11 -9.12 -0.84
N VAL A 96 11.72 -8.34 -1.85
CA VAL A 96 11.86 -8.77 -3.25
C VAL A 96 13.34 -9.01 -3.59
N LYS A 97 13.62 -10.19 -4.16
CA LYS A 97 14.95 -10.62 -4.62
C LYS A 97 15.45 -9.77 -5.79
N GLY A 98 16.77 -9.69 -5.93
CA GLY A 98 17.44 -8.95 -7.01
C GLY A 98 17.64 -7.47 -6.66
N GLU A 99 17.98 -6.67 -7.68
CA GLU A 99 18.35 -5.26 -7.53
C GLU A 99 17.11 -4.35 -7.35
N THR A 100 16.34 -4.57 -6.27
CA THR A 100 15.15 -3.75 -5.93
C THR A 100 15.40 -2.75 -4.81
N GLU A 101 16.62 -2.73 -4.30
CA GLU A 101 17.12 -1.84 -3.27
C GLU A 101 16.97 -0.37 -3.69
N ARG A 102 16.66 0.49 -2.71
CA ARG A 102 16.42 1.91 -2.94
C ARG A 102 17.45 2.77 -2.19
N PRO A 103 17.86 3.93 -2.74
CA PRO A 103 18.79 4.85 -2.06
C PRO A 103 18.37 5.22 -0.63
N GLU A 104 17.07 5.20 -0.34
CA GLU A 104 16.45 5.41 0.96
C GLU A 104 17.09 4.57 2.07
N ARG A 105 17.63 3.37 1.77
CA ARG A 105 18.32 2.53 2.76
C ARG A 105 19.53 3.17 3.38
N PHE A 106 20.21 4.07 2.65
CA PHE A 106 21.37 4.80 3.16
C PHE A 106 20.97 6.03 3.97
N LEU A 107 19.77 6.57 3.73
CA LEU A 107 19.25 7.73 4.47
C LEU A 107 18.55 7.32 5.77
N PHE A 108 17.76 6.26 5.72
CA PHE A 108 16.92 5.81 6.84
C PHE A 108 17.48 4.56 7.53
N PHE A 109 18.77 4.24 7.35
CA PHE A 109 19.43 3.14 8.08
C PHE A 109 19.23 3.21 9.61
N PRO A 110 19.17 4.38 10.29
CA PRO A 110 19.00 4.42 11.74
C PRO A 110 17.59 3.98 12.20
N ALA A 111 16.61 3.93 11.29
CA ALA A 111 15.25 3.49 11.61
C ALA A 111 15.16 1.98 11.89
N GLY A 112 16.23 1.21 11.65
CA GLY A 112 16.24 -0.24 11.90
C GLY A 112 15.39 -1.05 10.92
N ILE A 113 14.98 -0.46 9.79
CA ILE A 113 14.20 -1.13 8.75
C ILE A 113 15.15 -1.64 7.67
N PRO A 114 15.34 -2.97 7.51
CA PRO A 114 16.21 -3.52 6.47
C PRO A 114 15.74 -3.10 5.07
N ASP A 115 16.67 -2.77 4.17
CA ASP A 115 16.40 -2.36 2.78
C ASP A 115 15.13 -1.52 2.60
N ILE A 116 15.09 -0.41 3.33
CA ILE A 116 13.93 0.48 3.30
C ILE A 116 13.68 0.99 1.86
N GLY A 117 12.42 1.06 1.48
CA GLY A 117 12.02 1.38 0.10
C GLY A 117 11.91 0.17 -0.82
N SER A 118 12.53 -0.97 -0.49
CA SER A 118 12.34 -2.20 -1.26
C SER A 118 10.89 -2.69 -1.21
N MET A 119 10.46 -3.32 -2.30
CA MET A 119 9.17 -4.01 -2.36
C MET A 119 9.17 -5.18 -1.38
N ARG A 120 8.05 -5.41 -0.70
CA ARG A 120 7.94 -6.41 0.34
C ARG A 120 6.75 -7.33 0.12
N GLN A 121 6.81 -8.50 0.73
CA GLN A 121 5.72 -9.46 0.80
C GLN A 121 4.62 -8.90 1.71
N ARG A 122 3.35 -9.21 1.44
CA ARG A 122 2.25 -8.79 2.31
C ARG A 122 2.53 -9.25 3.76
N GLY A 123 2.28 -8.39 4.74
CA GLY A 123 2.58 -8.66 6.16
C GLY A 123 4.00 -8.31 6.61
N HIS A 124 4.94 -8.12 5.67
CA HIS A 124 6.33 -7.74 5.98
C HIS A 124 6.59 -6.22 5.83
N HIS A 125 5.53 -5.42 5.71
CA HIS A 125 5.60 -3.99 5.45
C HIS A 125 5.45 -3.17 6.74
N GLY A 126 6.55 -2.60 7.23
CA GLY A 126 6.47 -1.48 8.17
C GLY A 126 5.90 -0.24 7.48
N THR A 127 4.97 0.46 8.13
CA THR A 127 4.38 1.72 7.63
C THR A 127 4.84 2.95 8.41
N ALA A 128 5.68 2.78 9.43
CA ALA A 128 6.33 3.87 10.18
C ALA A 128 7.86 3.79 10.04
N LEU A 129 8.54 4.92 10.25
CA LEU A 129 10.00 5.05 10.41
C LEU A 129 10.39 5.17 11.89
N ILE A 130 9.45 5.64 12.73
CA ILE A 130 9.60 5.74 14.19
C ILE A 130 8.57 4.83 14.86
N GLY A 131 9.04 3.92 15.74
CA GLY A 131 8.18 2.94 16.41
C GLY A 131 7.75 1.79 15.50
N GLU A 132 6.70 1.06 15.90
CA GLU A 132 6.17 -0.10 15.17
C GLU A 132 4.75 0.18 14.65
N ARG A 133 4.54 -0.04 13.35
CA ARG A 133 3.21 0.05 12.72
C ARG A 133 3.14 -0.80 11.46
N THR A 134 2.03 -1.49 11.28
CA THR A 134 1.76 -2.35 10.11
C THR A 134 0.58 -1.81 9.31
N PHE A 135 0.33 -2.36 8.13
CA PHE A 135 -0.78 -1.91 7.26
C PHE A 135 -2.15 -2.46 7.70
N ASP A 136 -2.15 -3.55 8.45
CA ASP A 136 -3.31 -4.30 8.93
C ASP A 136 -3.77 -3.89 10.34
N ASP A 137 -3.22 -2.79 10.89
CA ASP A 137 -3.73 -2.22 12.14
C ASP A 137 -5.19 -1.76 11.95
N PRO A 138 -6.17 -2.33 12.70
CA PRO A 138 -7.57 -2.01 12.54
C PRO A 138 -7.92 -0.58 12.97
N ARG A 139 -7.06 0.11 13.72
CA ARG A 139 -7.27 1.48 14.20
C ARG A 139 -6.44 2.53 13.46
N LEU A 140 -5.80 2.13 12.36
CA LEU A 140 -4.88 2.97 11.60
C LEU A 140 -5.48 4.33 11.23
N PHE A 141 -6.76 4.39 10.84
CA PHE A 141 -7.40 5.67 10.49
C PHE A 141 -7.69 6.54 11.72
N GLU A 142 -8.12 5.95 12.84
CA GLU A 142 -8.38 6.65 14.09
C GLU A 142 -7.10 7.23 14.70
N GLU A 143 -5.95 6.60 14.48
CA GLU A 143 -4.65 7.13 14.91
C GLU A 143 -4.23 8.38 14.12
N PHE A 144 -4.65 8.47 12.86
CA PHE A 144 -4.21 9.50 11.94
C PHE A 144 -5.21 10.60 11.67
N PHE A 145 -6.49 10.42 11.98
CA PHE A 145 -7.53 11.35 11.59
C PHE A 145 -8.50 11.66 12.72
N PHE A 146 -9.00 12.89 12.75
CA PHE A 146 -10.14 13.25 13.59
C PHE A 146 -11.43 12.79 12.91
N LEU A 147 -12.24 11.99 13.63
CA LEU A 147 -13.59 11.67 13.20
C LEU A 147 -14.45 12.94 13.11
N ARG A 148 -15.24 13.02 12.06
CA ARG A 148 -16.30 14.02 11.91
C ARG A 148 -17.48 13.52 12.76
N LYS A 149 -17.90 14.37 13.71
CA LYS A 149 -19.09 14.13 14.54
C LYS A 149 -20.36 14.39 13.74
#